data_AF-A0AAU1HP55-F1
#
_entry.id   AF-A0AAU1HP55-F1
#
_cell.length_a   1.000
_cell.length_b   1.000
_cell.length_c   1.000
_cell.angle_alpha   90.00
_cell.angle_beta   90.00
_cell.angle_gamma   90.00
#
_symmetry.space_group_name_H-M   'P 1'
#
loop_
_entity.id
_entity.type
_entity.pdbx_description
1 polymer ?
#
loop_
_entity_poly.entity_id
_entity_poly.type
_entity_poly.pdbx_seq_one_letter_code
_entity_poly.pdbx_strand_id
1 'polypeptide(L)'
;MDVNGQPTLDEIEDRFVELVAGRLPRDEADRWAARWVVEDGIVWDDLSWWALNCLYGIDLPAGESGDYLHDDEQVRAWLAELRKRRAM
;
A
#
# COMPACT_ATOMS: atom_id res chain seq x y z
N MET A 1 14.94 1.95 2.75
CA MET A 1 14.53 2.89 3.80
C MET A 1 15.33 4.18 3.65
N ASP A 2 14.77 5.31 4.06
CA ASP A 2 15.45 6.60 4.12
C ASP A 2 16.42 6.68 5.32
N VAL A 3 17.00 7.86 5.56
CA VAL A 3 17.94 8.10 6.68
C VAL A 3 17.32 7.93 8.07
N ASN A 4 15.99 7.90 8.18
CA ASN A 4 15.23 7.73 9.42
C ASN A 4 14.66 6.31 9.58
N GLY A 5 14.91 5.41 8.63
CA GLY A 5 14.33 4.06 8.65
C GLY A 5 12.89 4.00 8.12
N GLN A 6 12.39 5.08 7.52
CA GLN A 6 11.08 5.14 6.86
C GLN A 6 11.17 4.49 5.47
N PRO A 7 10.18 3.72 5.00
CA PRO A 7 10.23 3.15 3.67
C PRO A 7 10.19 4.25 2.61
N THR A 8 10.99 4.09 1.56
CA THR A 8 10.98 4.97 0.41
C THR A 8 9.75 4.71 -0.46
N LEU A 9 9.43 5.64 -1.37
CA LEU A 9 8.38 5.44 -2.36
C LEU A 9 8.63 4.19 -3.24
N ASP A 10 9.89 3.87 -3.53
CA ASP A 10 10.27 2.64 -4.23
C ASP A 10 9.88 1.39 -3.44
N GLU A 11 10.15 1.38 -2.13
CA GLU A 11 9.78 0.25 -1.28
C GLU A 11 8.27 0.10 -1.13
N ILE A 12 7.51 1.20 -1.13
CA ILE A 12 6.05 1.18 -1.17
C ILE A 12 5.55 0.63 -2.51
N GLU A 13 6.11 1.10 -3.64
CA GLU A 13 5.77 0.61 -4.98
C GLU A 13 6.06 -0.89 -5.12
N ASP A 14 7.18 -1.37 -4.58
CA ASP A 14 7.53 -2.79 -4.59
C ASP A 14 6.48 -3.66 -3.89
N ARG A 15 5.90 -3.20 -2.77
CA ARG A 15 4.79 -3.93 -2.10
C ARG A 15 3.58 -4.08 -3.03
N PHE A 16 3.22 -3.03 -3.76
CA PHE A 16 2.14 -3.13 -4.76
C PHE A 16 2.49 -4.11 -5.88
N VAL A 17 3.74 -4.10 -6.37
CA VAL A 17 4.20 -5.03 -7.41
C VAL A 17 4.16 -6.48 -6.93
N GLU A 18 4.56 -6.74 -5.69
CA GLU A 18 4.52 -8.08 -5.08
C GLU A 18 3.09 -8.56 -4.82
N LEU A 19 2.20 -7.68 -4.38
CA LEU A 19 0.76 -7.95 -4.23
C LEU A 19 0.12 -8.32 -5.56
N VAL A 20 0.30 -7.48 -6.59
CA VAL A 20 -0.26 -7.72 -7.93
C VAL A 20 0.27 -9.01 -8.55
N ALA A 21 1.52 -9.37 -8.24
CA ALA A 21 2.13 -10.60 -8.70
C ALA A 21 1.74 -11.84 -7.87
N GLY A 22 0.93 -11.69 -6.81
CA GLY A 22 0.52 -12.76 -5.91
C GLY A 22 1.68 -13.33 -5.07
N ARG A 23 2.78 -12.58 -4.92
CA ARG A 23 3.95 -12.99 -4.12
C ARG A 23 3.90 -12.48 -2.69
N LEU A 24 3.13 -11.42 -2.45
CA LEU A 24 2.87 -10.86 -1.12
C LEU A 24 1.39 -11.08 -0.76
N PRO A 25 1.09 -11.79 0.35
CA PRO A 25 -0.27 -11.88 0.87
C PRO A 25 -0.83 -10.52 1.29
N ARG A 26 -2.16 -10.35 1.15
CA ARG A 26 -2.85 -9.09 1.50
C ARG A 26 -2.72 -8.74 2.98
N ASP A 27 -2.85 -9.72 3.88
CA ASP A 27 -2.72 -9.54 5.33
C ASP A 27 -1.29 -9.14 5.74
N GLU A 28 -0.29 -9.59 5.00
CA GLU A 28 1.10 -9.20 5.23
C GLU A 28 1.35 -7.77 4.77
N ALA A 29 0.80 -7.38 3.60
CA ALA A 29 0.88 -6.01 3.11
C ALA A 29 0.12 -5.01 4.00
N ASP A 30 -1.07 -5.38 4.47
CA ASP A 30 -1.85 -4.57 5.43
C ASP A 30 -1.02 -4.30 6.70
N ARG A 31 -0.54 -5.36 7.36
CA ARG A 31 0.25 -5.24 8.60
C ARG A 31 1.53 -4.44 8.40
N TRP A 32 2.17 -4.59 7.24
CA TRP A 32 3.34 -3.80 6.89
C TRP A 32 3.01 -2.30 6.78
N ALA A 33 1.92 -1.95 6.09
CA ALA A 33 1.48 -0.56 5.95
C ALA A 33 0.99 0.02 7.29
N ALA A 34 0.25 -0.77 8.07
CA ALA A 34 -0.27 -0.39 9.37
C ALA A 34 0.84 0.12 10.30
N ARG A 35 2.00 -0.56 10.34
CA ARG A 35 3.17 -0.12 11.14
C ARG A 35 3.56 1.33 10.88
N TRP A 36 3.44 1.80 9.64
CA TRP A 36 3.86 3.14 9.23
C TRP A 36 2.73 4.16 9.35
N VAL A 37 1.49 3.74 9.11
CA VAL A 37 0.30 4.60 9.20
C VAL A 37 -0.05 4.93 10.65
N VAL A 38 0.15 3.98 11.58
CA VAL A 38 -0.18 4.19 13.01
C VAL A 38 0.96 4.80 13.83
N GLU A 39 2.16 4.90 13.26
CA GLU A 39 3.30 5.49 13.96
C GLU A 39 3.18 7.02 13.95
N ASP A 40 3.01 7.60 15.13
CA ASP A 40 2.95 9.04 15.31
C ASP A 40 4.32 9.71 15.06
N GLY A 41 4.30 10.91 14.49
CA GLY A 41 5.51 11.74 14.32
C GLY A 41 6.33 11.47 13.06
N ILE A 42 5.92 10.53 12.20
CA ILE A 42 6.46 10.40 10.84
C ILE A 42 5.80 11.43 9.92
N VAL A 43 6.62 12.20 9.21
CA VAL A 43 6.15 13.11 8.16
C VAL A 43 6.26 12.40 6.82
N TRP A 44 5.13 12.34 6.11
CA TRP A 44 5.04 11.76 4.76
C TRP A 44 4.85 12.87 3.73
N ASP A 45 5.43 12.70 2.55
CA ASP A 45 4.95 13.41 1.38
C ASP A 45 3.56 12.88 0.97
N ASP A 46 2.80 13.71 0.26
CA ASP A 46 1.41 13.40 -0.12
C ASP A 46 1.28 12.08 -0.89
N LEU A 47 2.26 11.75 -1.73
CA LEU A 47 2.21 10.57 -2.60
C LEU A 47 2.49 9.30 -1.79
N SER A 48 3.55 9.29 -0.98
CA SER A 48 3.87 8.18 -0.09
C SER A 48 2.75 7.94 0.93
N TRP A 49 2.18 9.01 1.49
CA TRP A 49 1.05 8.91 2.42
C TRP A 49 -0.18 8.28 1.77
N TRP A 50 -0.55 8.75 0.56
CA TRP A 50 -1.65 8.18 -0.20
C TRP A 50 -1.43 6.69 -0.50
N ALA A 51 -0.23 6.32 -0.94
CA ALA A 51 0.10 4.95 -1.30
C ALA A 51 0.04 3.99 -0.09
N LEU A 52 0.52 4.43 1.07
CA LEU A 52 0.40 3.67 2.32
C LEU A 52 -1.05 3.46 2.76
N ASN A 53 -1.89 4.49 2.63
CA ASN A 53 -3.32 4.38 2.98
C ASN A 53 -4.09 3.46 2.03
N CYS A 54 -3.63 3.24 0.80
CA CYS A 54 -4.21 2.23 -0.08
C CYS A 54 -3.84 0.80 0.34
N LEU A 55 -2.65 0.59 0.92
CA LEU A 55 -2.23 -0.71 1.43
C LEU A 55 -2.82 -1.01 2.81
N TYR A 56 -3.01 0.00 3.65
CA TYR A 56 -3.64 -0.14 4.94
C TYR A 56 -5.14 -0.42 4.78
N GLY A 57 -5.59 -1.59 5.21
CA GLY A 57 -6.94 -2.11 5.03
C GLY A 57 -7.16 -2.93 3.76
N ILE A 58 -6.10 -3.29 3.02
CA ILE A 58 -6.20 -4.06 1.77
C ILE A 58 -6.74 -5.49 1.95
N ASP A 59 -6.70 -6.01 3.17
CA ASP A 59 -7.20 -7.33 3.56
C ASP A 59 -8.61 -7.30 4.18
N LEU A 60 -9.22 -6.11 4.29
CA LEU A 60 -10.56 -5.98 4.87
C LEU A 60 -11.61 -6.67 4.00
N PRO A 61 -12.56 -7.42 4.59
CA PRO A 61 -13.64 -8.03 3.85
C PRO A 61 -14.69 -6.99 3.41
N ALA A 62 -15.25 -7.16 2.21
CA ALA A 62 -16.34 -6.34 1.67
C ALA A 62 -17.69 -6.60 2.35
N GLY A 63 -17.79 -7.67 3.15
CA GLY A 63 -19.02 -8.09 3.83
C GLY A 63 -19.02 -9.61 4.09
N GLU A 64 -20.21 -10.18 4.20
CA GLU A 64 -20.41 -11.61 4.53
C GLU A 64 -19.99 -12.58 3.42
N SER A 65 -19.72 -12.09 2.20
CA SER A 65 -19.32 -12.94 1.07
C SER A 65 -17.91 -13.52 1.20
N GLY A 66 -17.07 -12.93 2.07
CA GLY A 66 -15.65 -13.30 2.21
C GLY A 66 -14.74 -12.71 1.13
N ASP A 67 -15.29 -11.91 0.21
CA ASP A 67 -14.50 -11.13 -0.75
C ASP A 67 -13.80 -9.95 -0.05
N TYR A 68 -12.69 -9.49 -0.61
CA TYR A 68 -12.02 -8.28 -0.13
C TYR A 68 -12.79 -7.02 -0.55
N LEU A 69 -12.78 -6.01 0.32
CA LEU A 69 -13.29 -4.66 0.05
C LEU A 69 -12.66 -4.06 -1.21
N HIS A 70 -11.40 -4.42 -1.46
CA HIS A 70 -10.61 -3.98 -2.59
C HIS A 70 -10.24 -5.17 -3.47
N ASP A 71 -10.82 -5.27 -4.66
CA ASP A 71 -10.50 -6.34 -5.60
C ASP A 71 -9.12 -6.17 -6.26
N ASP A 72 -8.66 -7.19 -7.00
CA ASP A 72 -7.35 -7.15 -7.66
C ASP A 72 -7.27 -6.11 -8.78
N GLU A 73 -8.40 -5.74 -9.40
CA GLU A 73 -8.43 -4.69 -10.42
C GLU A 73 -8.18 -3.32 -9.79
N GLN A 74 -8.78 -3.06 -8.65
CA GLN A 74 -8.57 -1.84 -7.86
C GLN A 74 -7.11 -1.73 -7.42
N VAL A 75 -6.48 -2.82 -6.95
CA VAL A 75 -5.06 -2.82 -6.58
C VAL A 75 -4.15 -2.52 -7.79
N ARG A 76 -4.46 -3.09 -8.96
CA ARG A 76 -3.74 -2.77 -10.20
C ARG A 76 -3.91 -1.31 -10.62
N ALA A 77 -5.12 -0.76 -10.45
CA ALA A 77 -5.40 0.63 -10.74
C ALA A 77 -4.61 1.59 -9.82
N TRP A 78 -4.48 1.25 -8.53
CA TRP A 78 -3.65 2.02 -7.59
C TRP A 78 -2.18 2.00 -7.96
N LEU A 79 -1.62 0.85 -8.35
CA LEU A 79 -0.23 0.79 -8.83
C LEU A 79 -0.01 1.64 -10.08
N ALA A 80 -0.96 1.64 -11.02
CA ALA A 80 -0.89 2.48 -12.21
C ALA A 80 -0.96 3.98 -11.86
N GLU A 81 -1.85 4.35 -10.94
CA GLU A 81 -2.00 5.74 -10.48
C GLU A 81 -0.77 6.22 -9.70
N LEU A 82 -0.17 5.37 -8.86
CA LEU A 82 1.09 5.64 -8.17
C LEU A 82 2.20 6.02 -9.15
N ARG A 83 2.40 5.19 -10.17
CA ARG A 83 3.41 5.42 -11.22
C ARG A 83 3.15 6.68 -12.02
N LYS A 84 1.88 6.97 -12.30
CA LYS A 84 1.48 8.18 -13.00
C LYS A 84 1.81 9.42 -12.17
N ARG A 85 1.42 9.47 -10.90
CA ARG A 85 1.69 10.60 -10.00
C ARG A 85 3.18 10.81 -9.76
N ARG A 86 3.96 9.73 -9.67
CA ARG A 86 5.43 9.77 -9.53
C ARG A 86 6.14 10.41 -10.73
N ALA A 87 5.54 10.33 -11.91
CA ALA A 87 6.13 10.85 -13.14
C ALA A 87 5.75 12.32 -13.43
N MET A 88 4.93 12.96 -12.58
CA MET A 88 4.52 14.35 -12.68
C MET A 88 5.47 15.26 -11.89
#